data_AF-A0A386PMI4-F1
#
_entry.id   AF-A0A386PMI4-F1
#
_cell.length_a   1.000
_cell.length_b   1.000
_cell.length_c   1.000
_cell.angle_alpha   90.00
_cell.angle_beta   90.00
_cell.angle_gamma   90.00
#
_symmetry.space_group_name_H-M   'P 1'
#
loop_
_entity.id
_entity.type
_entity.pdbx_description
1 polymer ?
#
loop_
_entity_poly.entity_id
_entity_poly.type
_entity_poly.pdbx_seq_one_letter_code
_entity_poly.pdbx_strand_id
1 'polypeptide(L)'
;MTALLELLKQKQKELKLNKEKETSNKERGKKNVFSKVEEINGRKIYHTKIFNDFYTFGISKNEPTKFFISLRGIFNIEQISMFHLFSTREDDAFLGIYYGIKKLEKAFLVKNFNKRETYTLRKCEYIEFRFKKGGVFCYLSGLHNLLKADKIESSYYQTLLNIVKELERELYAFYGKVLPEGGIIPKWIKKRQK
;
A
#
# COMPACT_ATOMS: atom_id res chain seq x y z
N MET A 1 -18.63 38.60 37.15
CA MET A 1 -18.28 38.90 35.74
C MET A 1 -17.02 38.20 35.22
N THR A 2 -16.09 37.78 36.10
CA THR A 2 -14.79 37.17 35.71
C THR A 2 -14.90 35.72 35.21
N ALA A 3 -15.71 34.87 35.86
CA ALA A 3 -15.84 33.45 35.50
C ALA A 3 -16.40 33.22 34.07
N LEU A 4 -17.35 34.03 33.63
CA LEU A 4 -17.93 33.94 32.28
C LEU A 4 -16.89 34.31 31.21
N LEU A 5 -16.05 35.31 31.49
CA LEU A 5 -15.00 35.76 30.59
C LEU A 5 -13.91 34.68 30.41
N GLU A 6 -13.62 33.94 31.49
CA GLU A 6 -12.64 32.86 31.51
C GLU A 6 -13.13 31.64 30.72
N LEU A 7 -14.41 31.27 30.89
CA LEU A 7 -15.09 30.25 30.10
C LEU A 7 -15.11 30.56 28.59
N LEU A 8 -15.36 31.83 28.23
CA LEU A 8 -15.33 32.27 26.83
C LEU A 8 -13.92 32.18 26.23
N LYS A 9 -12.87 32.56 26.99
CA LYS A 9 -11.48 32.40 26.56
C LYS A 9 -11.09 30.94 26.35
N GLN A 10 -11.56 30.05 27.24
CA GLN A 10 -11.29 28.62 27.16
C GLN A 10 -11.98 27.98 25.94
N LYS A 11 -13.26 28.30 25.69
CA LYS A 11 -13.95 27.87 24.46
C LYS A 11 -13.31 28.41 23.19
N GLN A 12 -12.85 29.67 23.18
CA GLN A 12 -12.15 30.21 22.01
C GLN A 12 -10.82 29.49 21.76
N LYS A 13 -10.10 29.09 22.82
CA LYS A 13 -8.85 28.34 22.72
C LYS A 13 -9.09 26.92 22.21
N GLU A 14 -10.15 26.25 22.67
CA GLU A 14 -10.58 24.94 22.16
C GLU A 14 -11.03 25.00 20.70
N LEU A 15 -11.79 26.03 20.32
CA LEU A 15 -12.22 26.25 18.94
C LEU A 15 -11.04 26.54 18.02
N LYS A 16 -10.02 27.28 18.49
CA LYS A 16 -8.77 27.49 17.74
C LYS A 16 -7.97 26.20 17.60
N LEU A 17 -7.84 25.41 18.67
CA LEU A 17 -7.14 24.13 18.63
C LEU A 17 -7.84 23.10 17.73
N ASN A 18 -9.17 23.07 17.74
CA ASN A 18 -9.96 22.21 16.85
C ASN A 18 -9.90 22.71 15.40
N LYS A 19 -9.94 24.02 15.16
CA LYS A 19 -9.67 24.57 13.83
C LYS A 19 -8.27 24.20 13.37
N GLU A 20 -7.22 24.38 14.15
CA GLU A 20 -5.84 23.98 13.81
C GLU A 20 -5.70 22.46 13.58
N LYS A 21 -6.43 21.61 14.29
CA LYS A 21 -6.53 20.17 14.02
C LYS A 21 -7.28 19.87 12.72
N GLU A 22 -8.34 20.61 12.40
CA GLU A 22 -9.08 20.49 11.15
C GLU A 22 -8.30 21.04 9.95
N THR A 23 -7.57 22.16 10.11
CA THR A 23 -6.68 22.74 9.10
C THR A 23 -5.48 21.83 8.92
N SER A 24 -4.85 21.30 9.97
CA SER A 24 -3.76 20.31 9.83
C SER A 24 -4.25 18.98 9.23
N ASN A 25 -5.50 18.57 9.46
CA ASN A 25 -6.10 17.41 8.76
C ASN A 25 -6.51 17.71 7.31
N LYS A 26 -6.85 18.96 6.96
CA LYS A 26 -7.12 19.42 5.59
C LYS A 26 -5.82 19.73 4.80
N GLU A 27 -4.77 20.17 5.49
CA GLU A 27 -3.44 20.55 4.96
C GLU A 27 -2.44 19.38 4.96
N ARG A 28 -2.75 18.26 5.64
CA ARG A 28 -2.31 16.92 5.23
C ARG A 28 -2.99 16.59 3.89
N GLY A 29 -2.66 17.37 2.85
CA GLY A 29 -3.20 17.24 1.51
C GLY A 29 -3.20 15.78 1.12
N LYS A 30 -4.31 15.30 0.52
CA LYS A 30 -4.45 13.95 -0.03
C LYS A 30 -3.16 13.56 -0.75
N LYS A 31 -2.21 12.93 -0.06
CA LYS A 31 -0.91 12.56 -0.63
C LYS A 31 -1.26 11.46 -1.61
N ASN A 32 -1.33 11.83 -2.89
CA ASN A 32 -1.72 10.89 -3.94
C ASN A 32 -0.85 9.64 -3.82
N VAL A 33 -1.49 8.49 -3.60
CA VAL A 33 -0.82 7.18 -3.47
C VAL A 33 -0.21 6.78 -4.80
N PHE A 34 -0.80 7.26 -5.89
CA PHE A 34 -0.37 6.99 -7.25
C PHE A 34 0.68 8.00 -7.71
N SER A 35 1.75 7.48 -8.30
CA SER A 35 2.81 8.25 -8.94
C SER A 35 2.49 8.50 -10.42
N LYS A 36 1.78 7.57 -11.06
CA LYS A 36 1.46 7.61 -12.49
C LYS A 36 0.14 6.87 -12.75
N VAL A 37 -0.60 7.33 -13.75
CA VAL A 37 -1.73 6.62 -14.35
C VAL A 37 -1.48 6.58 -15.86
N GLU A 38 -1.60 5.40 -16.44
CA GLU A 38 -1.42 5.14 -17.87
C GLU A 38 -2.71 4.59 -18.46
N GLU A 39 -2.93 4.84 -19.74
CA GLU A 39 -3.99 4.19 -20.50
C GLU A 39 -3.36 3.40 -21.63
N ILE A 40 -3.53 2.07 -21.61
CA ILE A 40 -2.93 1.14 -22.56
C ILE A 40 -4.05 0.26 -23.12
N ASN A 41 -4.29 0.34 -24.44
CA ASN A 41 -5.35 -0.41 -25.11
C ASN A 41 -6.73 -0.26 -24.44
N GLY A 42 -7.07 0.97 -24.02
CA GLY A 42 -8.31 1.29 -23.30
C GLY A 42 -8.38 0.78 -21.85
N ARG A 43 -7.27 0.26 -21.31
CA ARG A 43 -7.17 -0.16 -19.90
C ARG A 43 -6.46 0.90 -19.08
N LYS A 44 -7.04 1.28 -17.94
CA LYS A 44 -6.43 2.23 -17.00
C LYS A 44 -5.52 1.51 -16.00
N ILE A 45 -4.24 1.82 -16.05
CA ILE A 45 -3.20 1.22 -15.23
C ILE A 45 -2.69 2.25 -14.23
N TYR A 46 -2.82 1.95 -12.95
CA TYR A 46 -2.40 2.81 -11.86
C TYR A 46 -1.08 2.32 -11.28
N HIS A 47 -0.14 3.23 -11.09
CA HIS A 47 1.17 2.94 -10.51
C HIS A 47 1.27 3.66 -9.17
N THR A 48 1.48 2.92 -8.08
CA THR A 48 1.69 3.55 -6.78
C THR A 48 3.06 4.26 -6.74
N LYS A 49 3.28 5.08 -5.73
CA LYS A 49 4.64 5.38 -5.27
C LYS A 49 5.30 4.10 -4.73
N ILE A 50 6.61 4.13 -4.51
CA ILE A 50 7.31 3.03 -3.84
C ILE A 50 7.05 3.14 -2.33
N PHE A 51 6.53 2.07 -1.75
CA PHE A 51 6.27 1.93 -0.32
C PHE A 51 7.20 0.89 0.29
N ASN A 52 7.31 0.87 1.62
CA ASN A 52 8.14 -0.12 2.32
C ASN A 52 7.45 -1.49 2.33
N ASP A 53 6.32 -1.59 3.01
CA ASP A 53 5.54 -2.81 3.20
C ASP A 53 4.06 -2.49 3.52
N PHE A 54 3.28 -3.55 3.79
CA PHE A 54 1.87 -3.47 4.15
C PHE A 54 1.67 -3.01 5.59
N TYR A 55 0.82 -2.00 5.79
CA TYR A 55 0.29 -1.68 7.11
C TYR A 55 -0.88 -2.61 7.48
N THR A 56 -1.93 -2.64 6.65
CA THR A 56 -3.11 -3.50 6.78
C THR A 56 -3.93 -3.46 5.49
N PHE A 57 -4.89 -4.35 5.33
CA PHE A 57 -5.80 -4.42 4.19
C PHE A 57 -7.11 -5.11 4.63
N GLY A 58 -8.09 -5.12 3.75
CA GLY A 58 -9.32 -5.87 3.95
C GLY A 58 -10.51 -5.20 3.31
N ILE A 59 -11.71 -5.64 3.70
CA ILE A 59 -12.97 -5.08 3.24
C ILE A 59 -13.26 -3.79 4.04
N SER A 60 -13.60 -2.71 3.34
CA SER A 60 -13.97 -1.46 4.00
C SER A 60 -15.24 -1.64 4.82
N LYS A 61 -15.18 -1.33 6.13
CA LYS A 61 -16.33 -1.41 7.04
C LYS A 61 -17.50 -0.53 6.60
N ASN A 62 -17.19 0.64 6.02
CA ASN A 62 -18.19 1.61 5.60
C ASN A 62 -18.70 1.35 4.18
N GLU A 63 -17.91 0.65 3.36
CA GLU A 63 -18.23 0.36 1.97
C GLU A 63 -17.82 -1.08 1.63
N PRO A 64 -18.64 -2.09 1.97
CA PRO A 64 -18.27 -3.51 1.82
C PRO A 64 -17.98 -3.96 0.39
N THR A 65 -18.31 -3.13 -0.62
CA THR A 65 -18.00 -3.35 -2.03
C THR A 65 -16.58 -2.91 -2.43
N LYS A 66 -15.79 -2.42 -1.48
CA LYS A 66 -14.42 -1.96 -1.69
C LYS A 66 -13.44 -2.72 -0.81
N PHE A 67 -12.43 -3.32 -1.44
CA PHE A 67 -11.24 -3.81 -0.77
C PHE A 67 -10.20 -2.70 -0.67
N PHE A 68 -9.70 -2.41 0.53
CA PHE A 68 -8.67 -1.39 0.75
C PHE A 68 -7.31 -2.03 0.98
N ILE A 69 -6.26 -1.32 0.58
CA ILE A 69 -4.87 -1.66 0.87
C ILE A 69 -4.22 -0.43 1.50
N SER A 70 -3.59 -0.63 2.65
CA SER A 70 -2.89 0.41 3.40
C SER A 70 -1.41 0.05 3.52
N LEU A 71 -0.53 1.00 3.23
CA LEU A 71 0.91 0.81 3.03
C LEU A 71 1.72 1.76 3.91
N ARG A 72 2.87 1.29 4.38
CA ARG A 72 3.85 2.11 5.12
C ARG A 72 4.78 2.83 4.16
N GLY A 73 5.00 4.12 4.39
CA GLY A 73 5.91 4.95 3.60
C GLY A 73 7.35 4.43 3.63
N ILE A 74 8.06 4.57 2.51
CA ILE A 74 9.46 4.13 2.40
C ILE A 74 10.45 4.98 3.23
N PHE A 75 10.15 6.26 3.45
CA PHE A 75 11.00 7.18 4.22
C PHE A 75 10.56 7.33 5.68
N ASN A 76 9.29 7.07 5.97
CA ASN A 76 8.72 7.12 7.31
C ASN A 76 7.64 6.04 7.40
N ILE A 77 7.89 5.03 8.24
CA ILE A 77 6.98 3.89 8.44
C ILE A 77 5.65 4.29 9.11
N GLU A 78 5.63 5.41 9.84
CA GLU A 78 4.41 5.99 10.43
C GLU A 78 3.56 6.71 9.39
N GLN A 79 4.15 7.07 8.24
CA GLN A 79 3.39 7.64 7.14
C GLN A 79 2.60 6.53 6.43
N ILE A 80 1.34 6.40 6.80
CA ILE A 80 0.42 5.43 6.21
C ILE A 80 -0.30 6.05 5.00
N SER A 81 -0.47 5.27 3.94
CA SER A 81 -1.21 5.66 2.74
C SER A 81 -2.11 4.53 2.28
N MET A 82 -3.34 4.86 1.89
CA MET A 82 -4.38 3.88 1.55
C MET A 82 -4.94 4.15 0.16
N PHE A 83 -5.25 3.07 -0.57
CA PHE A 83 -6.08 3.11 -1.77
C PHE A 83 -7.10 1.97 -1.74
N HIS A 84 -8.14 2.11 -2.55
CA HIS A 84 -9.13 1.04 -2.77
C HIS A 84 -8.88 0.39 -4.12
N LEU A 85 -9.05 -0.93 -4.17
CA LEU A 85 -9.16 -1.67 -5.42
C LEU A 85 -10.55 -1.48 -6.02
N PHE A 86 -10.68 -1.79 -7.32
CA PHE A 86 -11.93 -1.63 -8.04
C PHE A 86 -13.03 -2.51 -7.42
N SER A 87 -14.26 -1.96 -7.37
CA SER A 87 -15.40 -2.70 -6.86
C SER A 87 -15.75 -3.88 -7.79
N THR A 88 -16.48 -4.86 -7.27
CA THR A 88 -17.06 -5.97 -8.05
C THR A 88 -18.12 -5.45 -9.02
N ARG A 89 -17.70 -4.91 -10.18
CA ARG A 89 -18.60 -4.51 -11.27
C ARG A 89 -18.62 -5.63 -12.32
N GLU A 90 -19.81 -5.91 -12.86
CA GLU A 90 -20.00 -7.00 -13.83
C GLU A 90 -19.12 -6.87 -15.08
N ASP A 91 -18.77 -5.64 -15.45
CA ASP A 91 -18.01 -5.33 -16.65
C ASP A 91 -16.48 -5.25 -16.45
N ASP A 92 -16.00 -5.23 -15.20
CA ASP A 92 -14.57 -5.13 -14.84
C ASP A 92 -14.11 -6.25 -13.90
N ALA A 93 -14.13 -7.47 -14.43
CA ALA A 93 -13.78 -8.66 -13.67
C ALA A 93 -12.33 -8.64 -13.16
N PHE A 94 -12.14 -9.05 -11.90
CA PHE A 94 -10.82 -9.35 -11.35
C PHE A 94 -10.22 -10.59 -12.02
N LEU A 95 -9.00 -10.44 -12.54
CA LEU A 95 -8.27 -11.47 -13.28
C LEU A 95 -7.23 -12.19 -12.43
N GLY A 96 -6.83 -11.61 -11.30
CA GLY A 96 -5.88 -12.21 -10.36
C GLY A 96 -4.73 -11.30 -9.95
N ILE A 97 -3.81 -11.88 -9.17
CA ILE A 97 -2.59 -11.24 -8.70
C ILE A 97 -1.39 -11.72 -9.51
N TYR A 98 -0.48 -10.81 -9.84
CA TYR A 98 0.82 -11.14 -10.41
C TYR A 98 1.95 -10.45 -9.65
N TYR A 99 3.06 -11.16 -9.43
CA TYR A 99 4.27 -10.60 -8.82
C TYR A 99 5.35 -10.41 -9.85
N GLY A 100 6.04 -9.28 -9.79
CA GLY A 100 7.11 -8.97 -10.72
C GLY A 100 8.15 -8.03 -10.15
N ILE A 101 9.15 -7.74 -10.99
CA ILE A 101 10.24 -6.82 -10.69
C ILE A 101 10.29 -5.84 -11.85
N LYS A 102 10.21 -4.54 -11.57
CA LYS A 102 10.30 -3.49 -12.59
C LYS A 102 11.61 -2.73 -12.42
N LYS A 103 12.32 -2.51 -13.51
CA LYS A 103 13.45 -1.56 -13.55
C LYS A 103 12.88 -0.14 -13.43
N LEU A 104 13.47 0.66 -12.56
CA LEU A 104 13.05 2.05 -12.38
C LEU A 104 13.62 2.90 -13.51
N GLU A 105 12.84 3.86 -14.02
CA GLU A 105 13.29 4.79 -15.07
C GLU A 105 14.48 5.64 -14.57
N LYS A 106 14.47 6.00 -13.30
CA LYS A 106 15.56 6.69 -12.60
C LYS A 106 15.88 5.96 -11.31
N ALA A 107 17.14 6.06 -10.89
CA ALA A 107 17.57 5.48 -9.63
C ALA A 107 16.83 6.19 -8.47
N PHE A 108 16.24 5.41 -7.55
CA PHE A 108 15.48 5.92 -6.43
C PHE A 108 16.33 5.90 -5.17
N LEU A 109 16.61 7.07 -4.59
CA LEU A 109 17.41 7.21 -3.39
C LEU A 109 16.54 6.96 -2.15
N VAL A 110 16.95 6.00 -1.32
CA VAL A 110 16.31 5.70 -0.04
C VAL A 110 17.26 6.09 1.08
N LYS A 111 16.78 6.96 1.98
CA LYS A 111 17.49 7.30 3.22
C LYS A 111 16.97 6.39 4.33
N ASN A 112 17.84 5.56 4.87
CA ASN A 112 17.54 4.72 6.02
C ASN A 112 18.01 5.46 7.28
N PHE A 113 17.10 6.13 7.96
CA PHE A 113 17.41 6.91 9.16
C PHE A 113 17.93 6.04 10.32
N ASN A 114 17.48 4.79 10.42
CA ASN A 114 17.90 3.87 11.48
C ASN A 114 19.39 3.50 11.36
N LYS A 115 19.87 3.30 10.12
CA LYS A 115 21.26 2.94 9.84
C LYS A 115 22.13 4.12 9.39
N ARG A 116 21.57 5.34 9.37
CA ARG A 116 22.20 6.57 8.85
C ARG A 116 22.88 6.39 7.48
N GLU A 117 22.29 5.54 6.64
CA GLU A 117 22.82 5.21 5.31
C GLU A 117 21.86 5.67 4.22
N THR A 118 22.40 5.92 3.03
CA THR A 118 21.61 6.13 1.82
C THR A 118 21.93 5.03 0.83
N TYR A 119 20.91 4.37 0.31
CA TYR A 119 21.07 3.36 -0.73
C TYR A 119 20.22 3.70 -1.95
N THR A 120 20.58 3.11 -3.08
CA THR A 120 19.91 3.38 -4.36
C THR A 120 19.17 2.14 -4.84
N LEU A 121 17.88 2.29 -5.11
CA LEU A 121 17.09 1.29 -5.81
C LEU A 121 17.14 1.57 -7.32
N ARG A 122 17.54 0.55 -8.11
CA ARG A 122 17.45 0.58 -9.59
C ARG A 122 16.31 -0.27 -10.13
N LYS A 123 15.73 -1.11 -9.29
CA LYS A 123 14.59 -1.99 -9.55
C LYS A 123 13.73 -2.05 -8.30
N CYS A 124 12.45 -2.37 -8.47
CA CYS A 124 11.52 -2.56 -7.37
C CYS A 124 10.56 -3.71 -7.69
N GLU A 125 10.38 -4.58 -6.71
CA GLU A 125 9.37 -5.62 -6.66
C GLU A 125 7.97 -4.99 -6.57
N TYR A 126 6.99 -5.64 -7.20
CA TYR A 126 5.61 -5.18 -7.20
C TYR A 126 4.61 -6.32 -7.14
N ILE A 127 3.41 -5.95 -6.72
CA ILE A 127 2.18 -6.74 -6.83
C ILE A 127 1.27 -6.04 -7.82
N GLU A 128 0.87 -6.75 -8.86
CA GLU A 128 -0.08 -6.28 -9.86
C GLU A 128 -1.44 -6.90 -9.57
N PHE A 129 -2.42 -6.05 -9.29
CA PHE A 129 -3.82 -6.43 -9.19
C PHE A 129 -4.47 -6.23 -10.55
N ARG A 130 -4.82 -7.33 -11.24
CA ARG A 130 -5.29 -7.28 -12.63
C ARG A 130 -6.81 -7.29 -12.70
N PHE A 131 -7.35 -6.40 -13.53
CA PHE A 131 -8.77 -6.29 -13.83
C PHE A 131 -8.97 -6.24 -15.35
N LYS A 132 -10.16 -6.55 -15.85
CA LYS A 132 -10.45 -6.58 -17.30
C LYS A 132 -10.21 -5.21 -17.96
N LYS A 133 -10.63 -4.13 -17.32
CA LYS A 133 -10.53 -2.74 -17.80
C LYS A 133 -9.38 -1.95 -17.18
N GLY A 134 -8.55 -2.59 -16.33
CA GLY A 134 -7.47 -1.87 -15.67
C GLY A 134 -6.56 -2.73 -14.81
N GLY A 135 -5.79 -2.05 -13.96
CA GLY A 135 -4.90 -2.72 -13.02
C GLY A 135 -4.20 -1.73 -12.10
N VAL A 136 -3.66 -2.26 -11.01
CA VAL A 136 -2.86 -1.49 -10.06
C VAL A 136 -1.52 -2.18 -9.87
N PHE A 137 -0.43 -1.50 -10.21
CA PHE A 137 0.94 -1.85 -9.84
C PHE A 137 1.28 -1.23 -8.49
N CYS A 138 1.31 -2.06 -7.45
CA CYS A 138 1.70 -1.71 -6.10
C CYS A 138 3.17 -2.02 -5.86
N TYR A 139 4.01 -1.00 -5.73
CA TYR A 139 5.45 -1.11 -5.56
C TYR A 139 5.84 -1.19 -4.08
N LEU A 140 6.53 -2.27 -3.70
CA LEU A 140 6.90 -2.55 -2.31
C LEU A 140 8.37 -2.97 -2.24
N SER A 141 9.23 -2.13 -1.66
CA SER A 141 10.65 -2.44 -1.50
C SER A 141 10.90 -3.61 -0.54
N GLY A 142 10.01 -3.82 0.43
CA GLY A 142 10.11 -4.91 1.41
C GLY A 142 10.02 -6.30 0.78
N LEU A 143 9.32 -6.45 -0.36
CA LEU A 143 9.21 -7.72 -1.09
C LEU A 143 10.56 -8.26 -1.56
N HIS A 144 11.56 -7.39 -1.72
CA HIS A 144 12.92 -7.79 -2.02
C HIS A 144 13.48 -8.82 -1.01
N ASN A 145 13.09 -8.72 0.27
CA ASN A 145 13.54 -9.65 1.30
C ASN A 145 13.00 -11.07 1.09
N LEU A 146 11.84 -11.23 0.44
CA LEU A 146 11.29 -12.55 0.13
C LEU A 146 12.09 -13.30 -0.94
N LEU A 147 12.99 -12.61 -1.66
CA LEU A 147 13.81 -13.20 -2.72
C LEU A 147 15.21 -13.62 -2.25
N LYS A 148 15.55 -13.37 -0.98
CA LYS A 148 16.87 -13.63 -0.42
C LYS A 148 16.88 -14.94 0.36
N ALA A 149 17.67 -15.93 -0.09
CA ALA A 149 17.79 -17.21 0.61
C ALA A 149 18.33 -17.04 2.05
N ASP A 150 19.28 -16.12 2.26
CA ASP A 150 19.88 -15.85 3.57
C ASP A 150 18.92 -15.19 4.59
N LYS A 151 17.70 -14.82 4.18
CA LYS A 151 16.69 -14.17 5.02
C LYS A 151 15.50 -15.05 5.36
N ILE A 152 15.41 -16.29 4.85
CA ILE A 152 14.26 -17.18 5.05
C ILE A 152 13.93 -17.35 6.54
N GLU A 153 14.93 -17.54 7.39
CA GLU A 153 14.73 -17.80 8.82
C GLU A 153 14.43 -16.53 9.64
N SER A 154 14.52 -15.34 9.02
CA SER A 154 14.26 -14.10 9.73
C SER A 154 12.78 -13.93 10.06
N SER A 155 12.49 -13.42 11.26
CA SER A 155 11.12 -13.11 11.69
C SER A 155 10.40 -12.16 10.72
N TYR A 156 11.12 -11.19 10.17
CA TYR A 156 10.59 -10.27 9.16
C TYR A 156 10.15 -11.00 7.89
N TYR A 157 10.97 -11.91 7.36
CA TYR A 157 10.63 -12.70 6.16
C TYR A 157 9.35 -13.50 6.39
N GLN A 158 9.27 -14.23 7.50
CA GLN A 158 8.11 -15.08 7.82
C GLN A 158 6.84 -14.24 7.99
N THR A 159 6.95 -13.10 8.68
CA THR A 159 5.84 -12.16 8.88
C THR A 159 5.36 -11.59 7.55
N LEU A 160 6.26 -11.10 6.71
CA LEU A 160 5.92 -10.55 5.40
C LEU A 160 5.29 -11.62 4.49
N LEU A 161 5.83 -12.84 4.47
CA LEU A 161 5.28 -13.93 3.68
C LEU A 161 3.84 -14.28 4.12
N ASN A 162 3.59 -14.35 5.43
CA ASN A 162 2.27 -14.63 5.97
C ASN A 162 1.27 -13.51 5.64
N ILE A 163 1.67 -12.25 5.77
CA ILE A 163 0.85 -11.09 5.38
C ILE A 163 0.49 -11.16 3.89
N VAL A 164 1.43 -11.50 3.01
CA VAL A 164 1.16 -11.58 1.57
C VAL A 164 0.25 -12.77 1.23
N LYS A 165 0.44 -13.93 1.88
CA LYS A 165 -0.47 -15.08 1.74
C LYS A 165 -1.89 -14.76 2.22
N GLU A 166 -2.00 -14.01 3.30
CA GLU A 166 -3.28 -13.54 3.83
C GLU A 166 -3.98 -12.61 2.82
N LEU A 167 -3.25 -11.64 2.27
CA LEU A 167 -3.76 -10.75 1.23
C LEU A 167 -4.28 -11.54 0.02
N GLU A 168 -3.53 -12.53 -0.46
CA GLU A 168 -3.97 -13.39 -1.57
C GLU A 168 -5.29 -14.06 -1.25
N ARG A 169 -5.41 -14.66 -0.05
CA ARG A 169 -6.62 -15.38 0.37
C ARG A 169 -7.82 -14.44 0.47
N GLU A 170 -7.68 -13.34 1.21
CA GLU A 170 -8.77 -12.38 1.41
C GLU A 170 -9.22 -11.75 0.09
N LEU A 171 -8.27 -11.40 -0.78
CA LEU A 171 -8.60 -10.74 -2.05
C LEU A 171 -9.30 -11.69 -3.02
N TYR A 172 -8.83 -12.93 -3.12
CA TYR A 172 -9.49 -13.94 -3.96
C TYR A 172 -10.89 -14.24 -3.44
N ALA A 173 -11.07 -14.39 -2.12
CA ALA A 173 -12.39 -14.58 -1.52
C ALA A 173 -13.32 -13.38 -1.78
N PHE A 174 -12.82 -12.15 -1.63
CA PHE A 174 -13.58 -10.92 -1.89
C PHE A 174 -14.12 -10.84 -3.32
N TYR A 175 -13.33 -11.26 -4.31
CA TYR A 175 -13.76 -11.29 -5.72
C TYR A 175 -14.44 -12.60 -6.15
N GLY A 176 -14.76 -13.50 -5.21
CA GLY A 176 -15.41 -14.79 -5.50
C GLY A 176 -14.57 -15.70 -6.39
N LYS A 177 -13.24 -15.67 -6.26
CA LYS A 177 -12.29 -16.48 -7.04
C LYS A 177 -11.64 -17.54 -6.15
N VAL A 178 -11.27 -18.67 -6.76
CA VAL A 178 -10.49 -19.72 -6.10
C VAL A 178 -9.00 -19.38 -6.20
N LEU A 179 -8.32 -19.31 -5.06
CA LEU A 179 -6.87 -19.12 -5.04
C LEU A 179 -6.19 -20.40 -5.56
N PRO A 180 -5.20 -20.31 -6.49
CA PRO A 180 -4.49 -21.49 -6.97
C PRO A 180 -3.80 -22.25 -5.84
N GLU A 181 -3.79 -23.58 -5.93
CA GLU A 181 -3.14 -24.45 -4.95
C GLU A 181 -1.68 -24.04 -4.72
N GLY A 182 -1.27 -23.94 -3.45
CA GLY A 182 0.05 -23.50 -3.04
C GLY A 182 0.29 -21.98 -3.11
N GLY A 183 -0.72 -21.19 -3.47
CA GLY A 183 -0.63 -19.72 -3.54
C GLY A 183 0.21 -19.20 -4.71
N ILE A 184 0.24 -17.88 -4.87
CA ILE A 184 0.93 -17.23 -6.00
C ILE A 184 2.32 -16.77 -5.54
N ILE A 185 2.42 -16.15 -4.37
CA ILE A 185 3.67 -15.66 -3.78
C ILE A 185 4.68 -16.79 -3.55
N PRO A 186 4.34 -18.00 -3.04
CA PRO A 186 5.34 -19.04 -2.83
C PRO A 186 5.90 -19.55 -4.15
N LYS A 187 5.05 -19.67 -5.19
CA LYS A 187 5.47 -20.04 -6.55
C LYS A 187 6.38 -18.98 -7.16
N TRP A 188 6.10 -17.69 -6.93
CA TRP A 188 6.94 -16.61 -7.42
C TRP A 188 8.31 -16.58 -6.72
N ILE A 189 8.35 -16.71 -5.40
CA ILE A 189 9.60 -16.81 -4.61
C ILE A 189 10.44 -17.96 -5.13
N LYS A 190 9.88 -19.18 -5.23
CA LYS A 190 10.62 -20.37 -5.70
C LYS A 190 11.28 -20.16 -7.08
N LYS A 191 10.65 -19.40 -7.98
CA LYS A 191 11.19 -19.10 -9.32
C LYS A 191 12.27 -18.01 -9.34
N ARG A 192 12.36 -17.19 -8.29
CA ARG A 192 13.15 -15.95 -8.28
C ARG A 192 14.18 -15.88 -7.15
N GLN A 193 14.06 -16.75 -6.16
CA GLN A 193 14.97 -16.84 -5.04
C GLN A 193 16.37 -17.15 -5.55
N LYS A 194 17.32 -16.37 -5.06
CA LYS A 194 18.74 -16.52 -5.32
C LYS A 194 19.46 -16.72 -4.00
#